data_AF-A0A959FER9-F1
#
_entry.id   AF-A0A959FER9-F1
#
_cell.length_a   1.000
_cell.length_b   1.000
_cell.length_c   1.000
_cell.angle_alpha   90.00
_cell.angle_beta   90.00
_cell.angle_gamma   90.00
#
_symmetry.space_group_name_H-M   'P 1'
#
loop_
_entity.id
_entity.type
_entity.pdbx_description
1 polymer ?
#
loop_
_entity_poly.entity_id
_entity_poly.type
_entity_poly.pdbx_seq_one_letter_code
_entity_poly.pdbx_strand_id
1 'polypeptide(L)'
;MSTQPEFKPKSFWQRPEGVTGMIFMAALLLGGGFLLYTALPTLVLLAQNTLYLALMLGVLGAIVYMVLDPRMRNLVWYMYKSVMRWVTGLFVQIDPIGILKSYVDDLKDNL
;
A
#
# COMPACT_ATOMS: atom_id res chain seq x y z
N MET A 1 -8.58 38.35 21.10
CA MET A 1 -7.86 37.07 20.91
C MET A 1 -8.46 36.39 19.69
N SER A 2 -7.87 36.53 18.50
CA SER A 2 -8.32 35.77 17.32
C SER A 2 -7.89 34.32 17.51
N THR A 3 -8.88 33.43 17.68
CA THR A 3 -8.64 31.99 17.73
C THR A 3 -8.18 31.53 16.35
N GLN A 4 -6.87 31.42 16.16
CA GLN A 4 -6.30 30.81 14.96
C GLN A 4 -6.83 29.38 14.84
N PRO A 5 -7.39 28.97 13.69
CA PRO A 5 -7.84 27.59 13.52
C PRO A 5 -6.62 26.66 13.63
N GLU A 6 -6.67 25.76 14.60
CA GLU A 6 -5.63 24.76 14.85
C GLU A 6 -5.50 23.84 13.62
N PHE A 7 -4.39 23.95 12.88
CA PHE A 7 -4.15 23.14 11.68
C PHE A 7 -3.89 21.68 12.07
N LYS A 8 -4.90 20.82 11.92
CA LYS A 8 -4.78 19.37 12.12
C LYS A 8 -4.30 18.70 10.83
N PRO A 9 -3.15 18.01 10.83
CA PRO A 9 -2.67 17.34 9.63
C PRO A 9 -3.63 16.21 9.22
N LYS A 10 -3.99 16.17 7.94
CA LYS A 10 -4.87 15.13 7.38
C LYS A 10 -4.24 13.75 7.54
N SER A 11 -5.04 12.79 8.02
CA SER A 11 -4.68 11.38 8.11
C SER A 11 -4.39 10.80 6.72
N PHE A 12 -3.58 9.75 6.63
CA PHE A 12 -3.22 9.10 5.37
C PHE A 12 -4.46 8.70 4.55
N TRP A 13 -5.48 8.15 5.22
CA TRP A 13 -6.74 7.71 4.60
C TRP A 13 -7.61 8.85 4.04
N GLN A 14 -7.34 10.09 4.45
CA GLN A 14 -8.05 11.28 3.95
C GLN A 14 -7.35 11.89 2.72
N ARG A 15 -6.20 11.36 2.33
CA ARG A 15 -5.47 11.77 1.13
C ARG A 15 -5.94 10.91 -0.05
N PRO A 16 -5.86 11.44 -1.30
CA PRO A 16 -6.13 10.64 -2.49
C PRO A 16 -5.28 9.35 -2.53
N GLU A 17 -4.05 9.41 -2.02
CA GLU A 17 -3.11 8.29 -1.82
C GLU A 17 -3.72 7.15 -0.99
N GLY A 18 -4.42 7.50 0.09
CA GLY A 18 -4.98 6.55 1.03
C GLY A 18 -6.22 5.84 0.47
N VAL A 19 -7.01 6.53 -0.34
CA VAL A 19 -8.20 5.94 -0.99
C VAL A 19 -7.79 4.90 -2.01
N THR A 20 -6.84 5.22 -2.90
CA THR A 20 -6.27 4.24 -3.83
C THR A 20 -5.60 3.09 -3.07
N GLY A 21 -4.91 3.41 -1.98
CA GLY A 21 -4.36 2.41 -1.07
C GLY A 21 -5.42 1.45 -0.52
N MET A 22 -6.58 1.91 -0.06
CA MET A 22 -7.64 1.00 0.44
C MET A 22 -8.07 -0.01 -0.64
N ILE A 23 -8.28 0.47 -1.86
CA ILE A 23 -8.69 -0.37 -2.99
C ILE A 23 -7.58 -1.38 -3.32
N PHE A 24 -6.33 -0.93 -3.35
CA PHE A 24 -5.19 -1.80 -3.65
C PHE A 24 -4.97 -2.86 -2.57
N MET A 25 -5.10 -2.50 -1.29
CA MET A 25 -5.06 -3.48 -0.19
C MET A 25 -6.20 -4.50 -0.30
N ALA A 26 -7.42 -4.05 -0.60
CA ALA A 26 -8.55 -4.95 -0.78
C ALA A 26 -8.32 -5.92 -1.95
N ALA A 27 -7.81 -5.42 -3.08
CA ALA A 27 -7.44 -6.24 -4.22
C ALA A 27 -6.30 -7.22 -3.90
N LEU A 28 -5.30 -6.81 -3.11
CA LEU A 28 -4.20 -7.68 -2.69
C LEU A 28 -4.70 -8.79 -1.75
N LEU A 29 -5.58 -8.47 -0.81
CA LEU A 29 -6.16 -9.47 0.10
C LEU A 29 -7.05 -10.46 -0.64
N LEU A 30 -7.95 -9.97 -1.51
CA LEU A 30 -8.85 -10.83 -2.28
C LEU A 30 -8.11 -11.63 -3.35
N GLY A 31 -7.25 -10.97 -4.12
CA GLY A 31 -6.43 -11.60 -5.16
C GLY A 31 -5.40 -12.57 -4.58
N GLY A 32 -4.73 -12.19 -3.50
CA GLY A 32 -3.80 -13.05 -2.77
C GLY A 32 -4.50 -14.25 -2.14
N GLY A 33 -5.67 -14.05 -1.53
CA GLY A 33 -6.50 -15.13 -0.99
C GLY A 33 -6.97 -16.11 -2.07
N PHE A 34 -7.41 -15.59 -3.22
CA PHE A 34 -7.81 -16.41 -4.36
C PHE A 34 -6.64 -17.20 -4.94
N LEU A 35 -5.48 -16.57 -5.16
CA LEU A 35 -4.28 -17.25 -5.65
C LEU A 35 -3.84 -18.34 -4.67
N LEU A 36 -3.83 -18.06 -3.37
CA LEU A 36 -3.50 -19.04 -2.36
C LEU A 36 -4.48 -20.22 -2.39
N TYR A 37 -5.79 -19.97 -2.49
CA TYR A 37 -6.81 -21.01 -2.63
C TYR A 37 -6.54 -21.91 -3.85
N THR A 38 -6.24 -21.31 -5.01
CA THR A 38 -5.92 -22.08 -6.23
C THR A 38 -4.59 -22.85 -6.11
N ALA A 39 -3.65 -22.36 -5.30
CA ALA A 39 -2.36 -23.01 -5.04
C ALA A 39 -2.41 -24.04 -3.90
N LEU A 40 -3.51 -24.14 -3.14
CA LEU A 40 -3.62 -25.13 -2.06
C LEU A 40 -3.33 -26.57 -2.51
N PRO A 41 -3.85 -27.07 -3.65
CA PRO A 41 -3.56 -28.43 -4.08
C PRO A 41 -2.06 -28.67 -4.34
N THR A 42 -1.35 -27.71 -4.92
CA THR A 42 0.09 -27.83 -5.18
C THR A 42 0.90 -27.73 -3.89
N LEU A 43 0.51 -26.85 -2.96
CA LEU A 43 1.12 -26.77 -1.63
C LEU A 43 0.96 -28.07 -0.83
N VAL A 44 -0.21 -28.72 -0.92
CA VAL A 44 -0.46 -30.01 -0.27
C VAL A 44 0.43 -31.11 -0.86
N LEU A 45 0.63 -31.14 -2.18
CA LEU A 45 1.54 -32.09 -2.82
C LEU A 45 3.01 -31.85 -2.39
N LEU A 46 3.44 -30.59 -2.33
CA LEU A 46 4.79 -30.26 -1.85
C LEU A 46 4.98 -30.62 -0.37
N ALA A 47 3.94 -30.50 0.44
CA ALA A 47 3.97 -30.82 1.87
C ALA A 47 4.18 -32.32 2.16
N GLN A 48 3.94 -33.20 1.17
CA GLN A 48 4.22 -34.64 1.32
C GLN A 48 5.72 -34.92 1.47
N ASN A 49 6.58 -34.02 0.98
CA ASN A 49 8.02 -34.13 1.15
C ASN A 49 8.47 -33.36 2.40
N THR A 50 9.14 -34.04 3.34
CA THR A 50 9.60 -33.46 4.61
C THR A 50 10.52 -32.25 4.43
N LEU A 51 11.37 -32.23 3.39
CA LEU A 51 12.27 -31.11 3.12
C LEU A 51 11.48 -29.86 2.67
N TYR A 52 10.55 -30.03 1.72
CA TYR A 52 9.72 -28.92 1.25
C TYR A 52 8.77 -28.45 2.34
N LEU A 53 8.22 -29.35 3.16
CA LEU A 53 7.43 -28.99 4.33
C LEU A 53 8.22 -28.11 5.31
N ALA A 54 9.46 -28.49 5.64
CA ALA A 54 10.32 -27.69 6.53
C ALA A 54 10.60 -26.29 5.96
N LEU A 55 10.86 -26.19 4.65
CA LEU A 55 11.07 -24.90 3.98
C LEU A 55 9.80 -24.04 4.01
N MET A 56 8.64 -24.62 3.69
CA MET A 56 7.36 -23.91 3.72
C MET A 56 7.02 -23.38 5.12
N LEU A 57 7.25 -24.20 6.16
CA LEU A 57 7.08 -23.77 7.55
C LEU A 57 8.08 -22.67 7.95
N GLY A 58 9.31 -22.72 7.45
CA GLY A 58 10.29 -21.65 7.64
C GLY A 58 9.84 -20.31 7.04
N VAL A 59 9.34 -20.34 5.80
CA VAL A 59 8.77 -19.14 5.14
C VAL A 59 7.54 -18.64 5.90
N LEU A 60 6.64 -19.53 6.29
CA LEU A 60 5.45 -19.17 7.06
C LEU A 60 5.82 -18.55 8.41
N GLY A 61 6.81 -19.11 9.11
CA GLY A 61 7.36 -18.56 10.34
C GLY A 61 7.94 -17.17 10.15
N ALA A 62 8.67 -16.93 9.06
CA ALA A 62 9.19 -15.60 8.73
C ALA A 62 8.08 -14.58 8.46
N ILE A 63 7.02 -14.97 7.74
CA ILE A 63 5.84 -14.11 7.50
C ILE A 63 5.16 -13.76 8.83
N VAL A 64 4.94 -14.76 9.70
CA VAL A 64 4.34 -14.56 11.02
C VAL A 64 5.20 -13.64 11.88
N TYR A 65 6.53 -13.81 11.85
CA TYR A 65 7.46 -12.91 12.54
C TYR A 65 7.37 -11.47 12.02
N MET A 66 7.31 -11.25 10.70
CA MET A 66 7.15 -9.90 10.13
C MET A 66 5.86 -9.22 10.60
N VAL A 67 4.78 -9.98 10.77
CA VAL A 67 3.50 -9.46 11.28
C VAL A 67 3.59 -9.16 12.77
N LEU A 68 4.16 -10.06 13.59
CA LEU A 68 4.21 -9.91 15.05
C LEU A 68 5.21 -8.84 15.51
N ASP A 69 6.37 -8.71 14.85
CA ASP A 69 7.39 -7.75 15.25
C ASP A 69 6.95 -6.30 14.90
N PRO A 70 6.83 -5.40 15.90
CA PRO A 70 6.37 -4.04 15.67
C PRO A 70 7.31 -3.22 14.78
N ARG A 71 8.62 -3.51 14.78
CA ARG A 71 9.58 -2.80 13.91
C ARG A 71 9.38 -3.18 12.45
N MET A 72 9.22 -4.48 12.18
CA MET A 72 8.99 -4.98 10.82
C MET A 72 7.66 -4.49 10.27
N ARG A 73 6.60 -4.55 11.09
CA ARG A 73 5.30 -4.01 10.72
C ARG A 73 5.36 -2.53 10.35
N ASN A 74 6.09 -1.72 11.14
CA ASN A 74 6.29 -0.31 10.84
C ASN A 74 7.04 -0.11 9.53
N LEU A 75 8.11 -0.87 9.27
CA LEU A 75 8.87 -0.79 8.02
C LEU A 75 8.00 -1.10 6.79
N VAL A 76 7.24 -2.21 6.85
CA VAL A 76 6.30 -2.60 5.80
C VAL A 76 5.25 -1.52 5.60
N TRP A 77 4.73 -0.92 6.68
CA TRP A 77 3.78 0.18 6.60
C TRP A 77 4.36 1.44 5.92
N TYR A 78 5.63 1.77 6.20
CA TYR A 78 6.29 2.89 5.54
C TYR A 78 6.54 2.61 4.06
N MET A 79 7.02 1.41 3.72
CA MET A 79 7.14 0.97 2.33
C MET A 79 5.80 1.07 1.60
N TYR A 80 4.74 0.56 2.20
CA TYR A 80 3.40 0.59 1.64
C TYR A 80 2.96 2.03 1.31
N LYS A 81 3.09 2.96 2.25
CA LYS A 81 2.78 4.38 2.02
C LYS A 81 3.64 4.99 0.91
N SER A 82 4.93 4.67 0.85
CA SER A 82 5.83 5.17 -0.19
C SER A 82 5.43 4.68 -1.59
N VAL A 83 5.10 3.40 -1.72
CA VAL A 83 4.63 2.83 -2.99
C VAL A 83 3.29 3.45 -3.39
N MET A 84 2.35 3.60 -2.45
CA MET A 84 1.04 4.20 -2.77
C MET A 84 1.16 5.67 -3.19
N ARG A 85 2.02 6.46 -2.54
CA ARG A 85 2.34 7.82 -2.98
C ARG A 85 2.83 7.88 -4.42
N TRP A 86 3.75 6.98 -4.76
CA TRP A 86 4.29 6.89 -6.10
C TRP A 86 3.22 6.48 -7.11
N VAL A 87 2.47 5.42 -6.84
CA VAL A 87 1.38 4.93 -7.72
C VAL A 87 0.32 6.01 -7.93
N THR A 88 -0.13 6.69 -6.87
CA THR A 88 -1.13 7.75 -7.02
C THR A 88 -0.60 8.99 -7.70
N GLY A 89 0.68 9.31 -7.54
CA GLY A 89 1.34 10.40 -8.25
C GLY A 89 1.33 10.23 -9.78
N LEU A 90 1.21 9.00 -10.28
CA LEU A 90 1.07 8.73 -11.72
C LEU A 90 -0.31 9.11 -12.27
N PHE A 91 -1.37 9.07 -11.45
CA PHE A 91 -2.74 9.30 -11.89
C PHE A 91 -3.33 10.62 -11.39
N VAL A 92 -2.81 11.14 -10.28
CA VAL A 92 -3.26 12.38 -9.64
C VAL A 92 -2.02 13.22 -9.35
N GLN A 93 -2.00 14.48 -9.81
CA GLN A 93 -0.95 15.42 -9.41
C GLN A 93 -1.15 15.80 -7.94
N ILE A 94 -0.33 15.22 -7.07
CA ILE A 94 -0.31 15.52 -5.63
C ILE A 94 0.68 16.67 -5.34
N ASP A 95 1.56 16.95 -6.29
CA ASP A 95 2.61 17.96 -6.12
C ASP A 95 2.09 19.37 -6.42
N PRO A 96 2.32 20.33 -5.50
CA PRO A 96 1.78 21.69 -5.62
C PRO A 96 2.29 22.44 -6.85
N ILE A 97 3.49 22.10 -7.34
CA ILE A 97 4.07 22.70 -8.56
C ILE A 97 3.26 22.30 -9.81
N GLY A 98 2.80 21.03 -9.88
CA GLY A 98 2.01 20.55 -11.02
C GLY A 98 0.67 21.26 -11.10
N ILE A 99 0.01 21.42 -9.95
CA ILE A 99 -1.26 22.14 -9.82
C ILE A 99 -1.11 23.60 -10.27
N LEU A 100 -0.10 24.31 -9.76
CA LEU A 100 0.15 25.70 -10.16
C LEU A 100 0.51 25.82 -11.65
N LYS A 101 1.23 24.85 -12.21
CA LYS A 101 1.56 24.84 -13.64
C LYS A 101 0.30 24.65 -14.48
N SER A 102 -0.60 23.73 -14.11
CA SER A 102 -1.88 23.58 -14.80
C SER A 102 -2.71 24.85 -14.73
N TYR A 103 -2.80 25.51 -13.57
CA TYR A 103 -3.51 26.78 -13.44
C TYR A 103 -2.95 27.88 -14.35
N VAL A 104 -1.63 27.96 -14.52
CA VAL A 104 -1.00 28.94 -15.42
C VAL A 104 -1.23 28.57 -16.88
N ASP A 105 -1.13 27.30 -17.23
CA ASP A 105 -1.41 26.81 -18.58
C ASP A 105 -2.90 27.06 -18.95
N ASP A 106 -3.84 26.77 -18.06
CA ASP A 106 -5.29 27.02 -18.24
C ASP A 106 -5.62 28.51 -18.45
N LEU A 107 -4.88 29.42 -17.78
CA LEU A 107 -5.03 30.87 -17.96
C LEU A 107 -4.41 31.36 -19.26
N LYS A 108 -3.34 30.72 -19.72
CA LYS A 108 -2.66 31.06 -20.97
C LYS A 108 -3.43 30.57 -22.20
N ASP A 109 -4.12 29.44 -22.07
CA ASP A 109 -4.96 28.87 -23.13
C ASP A 109 -6.33 29.55 -23.25
N ASN A 110 -6.77 30.29 -22.22
CA ASN A 110 -7.99 31.12 -22.24
C ASN A 110 -7.76 32.57 -22.70
N LEU A 111 -6.58 32.90 -23.22
CA LEU A 111 -6.21 34.22 -23.75
C LEU A 111 -6.05 34.18 -25.27
#